data_AF-A0A2P1M5V7-F1
#
_entry.id   AF-A0A2P1M5V7-F1
#
_cell.length_a   1.000
_cell.length_b   1.000
_cell.length_c   1.000
_cell.angle_alpha   90.00
_cell.angle_beta   90.00
_cell.angle_gamma   90.00
#
_symmetry.space_group_name_H-M   'P 1'
#
loop_
_entity.id
_entity.type
_entity.pdbx_description
1 polymer ?
#
loop_
_entity_poly.entity_id
_entity_poly.type
_entity_poly.pdbx_seq_one_letter_code
_entity_poly.pdbx_strand_id
1 'polypeptide(L)'
;RYLAQHRKVDVMVTTTGGIEEDLIKCLAPTYKGDFSLPGAALRSKGLNRIGNLLVPNDNYCKFEDWIMPILDKMLEEQSSEKVLWTPSKVIARLGKEINDESSYLYWAYKNKIPVFCPALTDGSLGDMLYFHSARKPGLVIDIVQDVRNMDDEIVLAGLQKTGIIILGGGLPK
;
A
#
# COMPACT_ATOMS: atom_id res chain seq x y z
N ARG A 1 -11.78 5.09 0.46
CA ARG A 1 -12.20 5.37 -0.93
C ARG A 1 -13.01 6.66 -1.09
N TYR A 2 -14.26 6.76 -0.59
CA TYR A 2 -15.12 7.96 -0.78
C TYR A 2 -14.45 9.28 -0.38
N LEU A 3 -13.81 9.32 0.80
CA LEU A 3 -13.10 10.52 1.27
C LEU A 3 -11.96 10.94 0.31
N ALA A 4 -11.21 9.98 -0.23
CA ALA A 4 -10.17 10.23 -1.22
C ALA A 4 -10.76 10.75 -2.53
N GLN A 5 -11.81 10.11 -3.05
CA GLN A 5 -12.48 10.48 -4.30
C GLN A 5 -12.99 11.94 -4.27
N HIS A 6 -13.62 12.33 -3.17
CA HIS A 6 -14.25 13.65 -3.02
C HIS A 6 -13.38 14.67 -2.29
N ARG A 7 -12.06 14.42 -2.18
CA ARG A 7 -11.07 15.32 -1.55
C ARG A 7 -11.54 15.84 -0.18
N LYS A 8 -11.94 14.93 0.69
CA LYS A 8 -12.36 15.22 2.07
C LYS A 8 -11.23 15.12 3.08
N VAL A 9 -10.04 14.73 2.63
CA VAL A 9 -8.80 14.62 3.39
C VAL A 9 -7.65 15.04 2.48
N ASP A 10 -6.60 15.60 3.08
CA ASP A 10 -5.44 16.13 2.36
C ASP A 10 -4.23 15.21 2.45
N VAL A 11 -4.13 14.41 3.52
CA VAL A 11 -3.04 13.46 3.78
C VAL A 11 -3.62 12.16 4.35
N MET A 12 -3.04 11.02 4.01
CA MET A 12 -3.35 9.73 4.64
C MET A 12 -2.10 9.06 5.18
N VAL A 13 -2.24 8.35 6.30
CA VAL A 13 -1.20 7.48 6.85
C VAL A 13 -1.83 6.12 7.13
N THR A 14 -1.17 5.04 6.73
CA THR A 14 -1.64 3.67 6.95
C THR A 14 -0.47 2.70 7.08
N THR A 15 -0.74 1.46 7.50
CA THR A 15 0.20 0.34 7.41
C THR A 15 0.14 -0.31 6.02
N THR A 16 1.12 -1.17 5.73
CA THR A 16 1.23 -1.95 4.49
C THR A 16 -0.02 -2.74 4.17
N GLY A 17 -0.60 -3.41 5.18
CA GLY A 17 -1.87 -4.14 5.03
C GLY A 17 -3.00 -3.25 4.48
N GLY A 18 -3.07 -1.98 4.85
CA GLY A 18 -4.06 -1.04 4.32
C GLY A 18 -3.85 -0.69 2.85
N ILE A 19 -2.62 -0.78 2.36
CA ILE A 19 -2.26 -0.51 0.96
C ILE A 19 -2.49 -1.76 0.12
N GLU A 20 -1.88 -2.88 0.49
CA GLU A 20 -1.90 -4.10 -0.31
C GLU A 20 -3.30 -4.70 -0.40
N GLU A 21 -4.10 -4.67 0.68
CA GLU A 21 -5.47 -5.20 0.65
C GLU A 21 -6.43 -4.34 -0.21
N ASP A 22 -6.15 -3.05 -0.42
CA ASP A 22 -6.92 -2.22 -1.36
C ASP A 22 -6.62 -2.60 -2.82
N LEU A 23 -5.33 -2.82 -3.13
CA LEU A 23 -4.88 -3.25 -4.45
C LEU A 23 -5.38 -4.67 -4.76
N ILE A 24 -5.19 -5.60 -3.82
CA ILE A 24 -5.59 -7.00 -3.95
C ILE A 24 -7.10 -7.13 -4.21
N LYS A 25 -7.93 -6.29 -3.56
CA LYS A 25 -9.39 -6.29 -3.78
C LYS A 25 -9.82 -5.90 -5.18
N CYS A 26 -8.99 -5.16 -5.92
CA CYS A 26 -9.23 -4.86 -7.33
C CYS A 26 -8.94 -6.09 -8.23
N LEU A 27 -8.08 -7.01 -7.76
CA LEU A 27 -7.68 -8.21 -8.50
C LEU A 27 -8.55 -9.43 -8.18
N ALA A 28 -8.94 -9.58 -6.92
CA ALA A 28 -9.75 -10.71 -6.45
C ALA A 28 -10.50 -10.37 -5.16
N PRO A 29 -11.70 -10.94 -4.93
CA PRO A 29 -12.52 -10.61 -3.77
C PRO A 29 -11.97 -11.19 -2.46
N THR A 30 -12.29 -10.52 -1.36
CA THR A 30 -12.21 -11.03 0.01
C THR A 30 -13.59 -11.58 0.41
N TYR A 31 -13.62 -12.69 1.14
CA TYR A 31 -14.87 -13.35 1.52
C TYR A 31 -15.16 -13.20 3.02
N LYS A 32 -16.45 -13.25 3.37
CA LYS A 32 -16.87 -13.37 4.77
C LYS A 32 -16.57 -14.79 5.27
N GLY A 33 -16.00 -14.87 6.46
CA GLY A 33 -15.78 -16.09 7.22
C GLY A 33 -16.23 -15.93 8.67
N ASP A 34 -15.54 -16.61 9.58
CA ASP A 34 -15.83 -16.60 11.00
C ASP A 34 -14.52 -16.63 11.83
N PHE A 35 -14.52 -15.98 12.99
CA PHE A 35 -13.37 -15.95 13.91
C PHE A 35 -12.98 -17.34 14.40
N SER A 36 -13.96 -18.25 14.54
CA SER A 36 -13.80 -19.59 15.08
C SER A 36 -13.23 -20.61 14.10
N LEU A 37 -13.03 -20.24 12.82
CA LEU A 37 -12.53 -21.16 11.80
C LEU A 37 -11.12 -21.70 12.16
N PRO A 38 -10.92 -23.04 12.23
CA PRO A 38 -9.65 -23.62 12.65
C PRO A 38 -8.50 -23.28 11.69
N GLY A 39 -7.42 -22.70 12.21
CA GLY A 39 -6.28 -22.24 11.41
C GLY A 39 -5.61 -23.34 10.58
N ALA A 40 -5.48 -24.55 11.13
CA ALA A 40 -4.88 -25.68 10.42
C ALA A 40 -5.68 -26.09 9.17
N ALA A 41 -7.02 -26.09 9.27
CA ALA A 41 -7.90 -26.41 8.15
C ALA A 41 -7.94 -25.31 7.09
N LEU A 42 -7.76 -24.05 7.49
CA LEU A 42 -7.62 -22.94 6.55
C LEU A 42 -6.29 -22.99 5.81
N ARG A 43 -5.19 -23.26 6.52
CA ARG A 43 -3.85 -23.36 5.93
C ARG A 43 -3.75 -24.49 4.91
N SER A 44 -4.33 -25.66 5.19
CA SER A 44 -4.34 -26.78 4.23
C SER A 44 -5.12 -26.49 2.95
N LYS A 45 -6.03 -25.52 2.99
CA LYS A 45 -6.81 -25.03 1.85
C LYS A 45 -6.23 -23.76 1.21
N GLY A 46 -5.10 -23.25 1.71
CA GLY A 46 -4.52 -22.00 1.24
C GLY A 46 -5.43 -20.78 1.48
N LEU A 47 -6.10 -20.73 2.63
CA LEU A 47 -6.95 -19.60 3.03
C LEU A 47 -6.30 -18.84 4.18
N ASN A 48 -6.09 -17.54 4.01
CA ASN A 48 -5.62 -16.64 5.07
C ASN A 48 -6.83 -16.01 5.77
N ARG A 49 -6.76 -15.88 7.11
CA ARG A 49 -7.86 -15.32 7.91
C ARG A 49 -7.47 -13.98 8.53
N ILE A 50 -8.29 -12.96 8.30
CA ILE A 50 -8.17 -11.63 8.89
C ILE A 50 -9.43 -11.39 9.74
N GLY A 51 -9.37 -11.71 11.03
CA GLY A 51 -10.55 -11.69 11.89
C GLY A 51 -11.61 -12.70 11.43
N ASN A 52 -12.74 -12.19 10.92
CA ASN A 52 -13.83 -12.94 10.28
C ASN A 52 -13.86 -12.80 8.76
N LEU A 53 -12.75 -12.42 8.13
CA LEU A 53 -12.59 -12.36 6.68
C LEU A 53 -11.63 -13.46 6.22
N LEU A 54 -11.82 -13.93 4.99
CA LEU A 54 -10.98 -14.93 4.34
C LEU A 54 -10.43 -14.39 3.02
N VAL A 55 -9.12 -14.53 2.85
CA VAL A 55 -8.38 -14.15 1.64
C VAL A 55 -7.72 -15.41 1.06
N PRO A 56 -8.17 -15.93 -0.09
CA PRO A 56 -7.51 -17.05 -0.75
C PRO A 56 -6.07 -16.72 -1.15
N ASN A 57 -5.16 -17.70 -1.07
CA ASN A 57 -3.76 -17.54 -1.49
C ASN A 57 -3.63 -17.09 -2.95
N ASP A 58 -4.54 -17.53 -3.82
CA ASP A 58 -4.61 -17.11 -5.24
C ASP A 58 -4.66 -15.58 -5.41
N ASN A 59 -5.24 -14.86 -4.43
CA ASN A 59 -5.26 -13.40 -4.44
C ASN A 59 -3.83 -12.82 -4.37
N TYR A 60 -2.95 -13.41 -3.55
CA TYR A 60 -1.56 -12.98 -3.42
C TYR A 60 -0.71 -13.41 -4.64
N CYS A 61 -1.02 -14.54 -5.29
CA CYS A 61 -0.41 -14.90 -6.57
C CYS A 61 -0.76 -13.90 -7.67
N LYS A 62 -2.03 -13.48 -7.77
CA LYS A 62 -2.44 -12.41 -8.70
C LYS A 62 -1.78 -11.08 -8.40
N PHE A 63 -1.59 -10.77 -7.12
CA PHE A 63 -0.87 -9.57 -6.70
C PHE A 63 0.60 -9.62 -7.10
N GLU A 64 1.27 -10.76 -6.94
CA GLU A 64 2.62 -11.00 -7.42
C GLU A 64 2.74 -10.77 -8.93
N ASP A 65 1.87 -11.41 -9.72
CA ASP A 65 1.85 -11.28 -11.18
C ASP A 65 1.66 -9.82 -11.63
N TRP A 66 0.82 -9.07 -10.90
CA TRP A 66 0.54 -7.66 -11.19
C TRP A 66 1.69 -6.73 -10.79
N ILE A 67 2.31 -6.94 -9.61
CA ILE A 67 3.27 -5.98 -9.06
C ILE A 67 4.69 -6.19 -9.58
N MET A 68 5.09 -7.42 -9.92
CA MET A 68 6.45 -7.73 -10.35
C MET A 68 6.91 -6.90 -11.56
N PRO A 69 6.11 -6.73 -12.64
CA PRO A 69 6.48 -5.87 -13.77
C PRO A 69 6.55 -4.38 -13.40
N ILE A 70 5.85 -3.94 -12.36
CA ILE A 70 5.90 -2.56 -11.86
C ILE A 70 7.21 -2.32 -11.13
N LEU A 71 7.63 -3.26 -10.26
CA LEU A 71 8.92 -3.19 -9.56
C LEU A 71 10.10 -3.20 -10.54
N ASP A 72 10.00 -3.98 -11.62
CA ASP A 72 10.98 -3.98 -12.71
C ASP A 72 11.17 -2.57 -13.30
N LYS A 73 10.05 -1.89 -13.64
CA LYS A 73 10.08 -0.52 -14.16
C LYS A 73 10.60 0.48 -13.13
N MET A 74 10.21 0.33 -11.87
CA MET A 74 10.71 1.20 -10.79
C MET A 74 12.24 1.10 -10.64
N LEU A 75 12.80 -0.10 -10.76
CA LEU A 75 14.25 -0.30 -10.73
C LEU A 75 14.94 0.31 -11.95
N GLU A 76 14.34 0.20 -13.13
CA GLU A 76 14.82 0.83 -14.36
C GLU A 76 14.83 2.36 -14.22
N GLU A 77 13.71 2.96 -13.79
CA GLU A 77 13.54 4.39 -13.56
C GLU A 77 14.51 4.91 -12.48
N GLN A 78 14.76 4.14 -11.42
CA GLN A 78 15.78 4.48 -10.42
C GLN A 78 17.19 4.56 -11.03
N SER A 79 17.50 3.66 -11.96
CA SER A 79 18.84 3.56 -12.56
C SER A 79 19.07 4.60 -13.67
N SER A 80 18.08 4.76 -14.55
CA SER A 80 18.13 5.59 -15.75
C SER A 80 17.76 7.04 -15.48
N GLU A 81 16.66 7.28 -14.76
CA GLU A 81 16.12 8.62 -14.48
C GLU A 81 16.56 9.15 -13.10
N LYS A 82 17.31 8.36 -12.33
CA LYS A 82 17.77 8.70 -10.96
C LYS A 82 16.61 8.97 -9.99
N VAL A 83 15.48 8.30 -10.18
CA VAL A 83 14.34 8.38 -9.26
C VAL A 83 14.72 7.79 -7.90
N LEU A 84 14.68 8.60 -6.85
CA LEU A 84 14.71 8.10 -5.48
C LEU A 84 13.28 7.75 -5.03
N TRP A 85 13.00 6.45 -4.91
CA TRP A 85 11.72 5.97 -4.42
C TRP A 85 11.60 6.18 -2.91
N THR A 86 10.41 6.57 -2.48
CA THR A 86 9.99 6.63 -1.07
C THR A 86 8.67 5.88 -0.95
N PRO A 87 8.25 5.42 0.24
CA PRO A 87 6.97 4.72 0.37
C PRO A 87 5.79 5.48 -0.24
N SER A 88 5.63 6.77 0.01
CA SER A 88 4.54 7.55 -0.61
C SER A 88 4.61 7.61 -2.14
N LYS A 89 5.81 7.71 -2.74
CA LYS A 89 5.99 7.64 -4.21
C LYS A 89 5.65 6.26 -4.77
N VAL A 90 6.04 5.19 -4.08
CA VAL A 90 5.68 3.82 -4.46
C VAL A 90 4.16 3.65 -4.41
N ILE A 91 3.52 4.09 -3.33
CA ILE A 91 2.07 3.98 -3.16
C ILE A 91 1.32 4.78 -4.24
N ALA A 92 1.78 5.99 -4.56
CA ALA A 92 1.23 6.79 -5.65
C ALA A 92 1.41 6.11 -7.02
N ARG A 93 2.56 5.47 -7.27
CA ARG A 93 2.79 4.66 -8.47
C ARG A 93 1.82 3.48 -8.54
N LEU A 94 1.63 2.73 -7.46
CA LEU A 94 0.70 1.61 -7.41
C LEU A 94 -0.75 2.06 -7.62
N GLY A 95 -1.15 3.20 -7.04
CA GLY A 95 -2.46 3.81 -7.30
C GLY A 95 -2.67 4.24 -8.75
N LYS A 96 -1.60 4.69 -9.44
CA LYS A 96 -1.65 4.97 -10.88
C LYS A 96 -1.84 3.69 -11.70
N GLU A 97 -1.07 2.65 -11.40
CA GLU A 97 -1.03 1.40 -12.19
C GLU A 97 -2.27 0.54 -11.98
N ILE A 98 -2.90 0.56 -10.79
CA ILE A 98 -4.11 -0.25 -10.55
C ILE A 98 -5.29 0.25 -11.38
N ASN A 99 -5.35 1.56 -11.65
CA ASN A 99 -6.31 2.22 -12.54
C ASN A 99 -7.78 1.77 -12.34
N ASP A 100 -8.19 1.55 -11.10
CA ASP A 100 -9.51 1.05 -10.72
C ASP A 100 -10.20 2.04 -9.76
N GLU A 101 -11.41 2.50 -10.11
CA GLU A 101 -12.16 3.48 -9.31
C GLU A 101 -12.67 2.93 -7.96
N SER A 102 -12.63 1.62 -7.76
CA SER A 102 -12.93 0.99 -6.47
C SER A 102 -11.80 1.17 -5.45
N SER A 103 -10.55 1.33 -5.91
CA SER A 103 -9.37 1.56 -5.07
C SER A 103 -9.36 2.96 -4.47
N TYR A 104 -9.04 3.08 -3.17
CA TYR A 104 -8.79 4.41 -2.60
C TYR A 104 -7.43 4.97 -3.01
N LEU A 105 -6.45 4.11 -3.29
CA LEU A 105 -5.12 4.51 -3.76
C LEU A 105 -5.16 5.12 -5.16
N TYR A 106 -6.01 4.60 -6.04
CA TYR A 106 -6.30 5.23 -7.33
C TYR A 106 -6.79 6.66 -7.16
N TRP A 107 -7.78 6.87 -6.28
CA TRP A 107 -8.31 8.20 -6.01
C TRP A 107 -7.30 9.11 -5.31
N ALA A 108 -6.49 8.58 -4.40
CA ALA A 108 -5.42 9.32 -3.75
C ALA A 108 -4.41 9.83 -4.80
N TYR A 109 -3.98 8.96 -5.72
CA TYR A 109 -3.13 9.34 -6.85
C TYR A 109 -3.78 10.41 -7.74
N LYS A 110 -5.03 10.19 -8.19
CA LYS A 110 -5.76 11.15 -9.07
C LYS A 110 -5.94 12.52 -8.43
N ASN A 111 -6.14 12.56 -7.12
CA ASN A 111 -6.35 13.79 -6.36
C ASN A 111 -5.09 14.37 -5.73
N LYS A 112 -3.92 13.77 -5.98
CA LYS A 112 -2.62 14.19 -5.42
C LYS A 112 -2.63 14.24 -3.88
N ILE A 113 -3.30 13.27 -3.27
CA ILE A 113 -3.32 13.08 -1.82
C ILE A 113 -2.16 12.13 -1.48
N PRO A 114 -1.10 12.57 -0.77
CA PRO A 114 -0.04 11.67 -0.34
C PRO A 114 -0.57 10.63 0.65
N VAL A 115 -0.09 9.40 0.48
CA VAL A 115 -0.36 8.29 1.39
C VAL A 115 0.98 7.84 1.94
N PHE A 116 1.20 8.01 3.24
CA PHE A 116 2.43 7.62 3.92
C PHE A 116 2.26 6.24 4.56
N CYS A 117 3.34 5.45 4.56
CA CYS A 117 3.42 4.17 5.24
C CYS A 117 4.84 3.96 5.78
N PRO A 118 5.07 4.26 7.07
CA PRO A 118 6.41 4.19 7.67
C PRO A 118 7.07 2.81 7.58
N ALA A 119 6.29 1.73 7.55
CA ALA A 119 6.77 0.35 7.51
C ALA A 119 6.29 -0.41 6.27
N LEU A 120 6.52 0.14 5.07
CA LEU A 120 6.04 -0.41 3.78
C LEU A 120 6.38 -1.90 3.54
N THR A 121 7.45 -2.40 4.15
CA THR A 121 7.92 -3.78 3.97
C THR A 121 7.23 -4.79 4.90
N ASP A 122 6.37 -4.36 5.82
CA ASP A 122 5.69 -5.24 6.79
C ASP A 122 4.38 -5.80 6.23
N GLY A 123 4.46 -6.65 5.21
CA GLY A 123 3.30 -7.26 4.55
C GLY A 123 3.65 -8.03 3.27
N SER A 124 2.63 -8.46 2.52
CA SER A 124 2.81 -9.12 1.22
C SER A 124 3.59 -8.26 0.22
N LEU A 125 3.44 -6.94 0.26
CA LEU A 125 4.28 -6.03 -0.53
C LEU A 125 5.78 -6.17 -0.19
N GLY A 126 6.10 -6.40 1.08
CA GLY A 126 7.45 -6.72 1.53
C GLY A 126 7.98 -8.04 0.97
N ASP A 127 7.14 -9.08 0.94
CA ASP A 127 7.48 -10.37 0.32
C ASP A 127 7.80 -10.18 -1.18
N MET A 128 7.01 -9.37 -1.89
CA MET A 128 7.24 -9.07 -3.30
C MET A 128 8.54 -8.30 -3.53
N LEU A 129 8.85 -7.32 -2.68
CA LEU A 129 10.14 -6.62 -2.70
C LEU A 129 11.30 -7.59 -2.44
N TYR A 130 11.15 -8.52 -1.49
CA TYR A 130 12.14 -9.54 -1.19
C TYR A 130 12.38 -10.44 -2.41
N PHE A 131 11.34 -11.04 -2.99
CA PHE A 131 11.48 -11.90 -4.17
C PHE A 131 12.03 -11.15 -5.38
N HIS A 132 11.57 -9.91 -5.62
CA HIS A 132 12.10 -9.07 -6.68
C HIS A 132 13.60 -8.81 -6.47
N SER A 133 14.03 -8.46 -5.25
CA SER A 133 15.44 -8.18 -4.93
C SER A 133 16.36 -9.39 -5.16
N ALA A 134 15.86 -10.60 -4.93
CA ALA A 134 16.62 -11.82 -5.19
C ALA A 134 16.86 -12.08 -6.69
N ARG A 135 15.93 -11.66 -7.56
CA ARG A 135 16.05 -11.79 -9.03
C ARG A 135 16.76 -10.61 -9.67
N LYS A 136 16.43 -9.40 -9.23
CA LYS A 136 16.90 -8.10 -9.75
C LYS A 136 17.24 -7.18 -8.58
N PRO A 137 18.46 -7.27 -8.05
CA PRO A 137 18.87 -6.48 -6.89
C PRO A 137 19.01 -5.00 -7.25
N GLY A 138 18.89 -4.15 -6.23
CA GLY A 138 19.27 -2.73 -6.32
C GLY A 138 18.13 -1.73 -6.14
N LEU A 139 16.86 -2.15 -6.06
CA LEU A 139 15.75 -1.23 -5.78
C LEU A 139 15.90 -0.69 -4.36
N VAL A 140 15.92 0.64 -4.20
CA VAL A 140 16.08 1.34 -2.93
C VAL A 140 14.83 2.18 -2.68
N ILE A 141 14.26 2.04 -1.49
CA ILE A 141 13.11 2.81 -1.04
C ILE A 141 13.54 3.57 0.23
N ASP A 142 13.71 4.89 0.11
CA ASP A 142 14.17 5.75 1.19
C ASP A 142 13.02 6.19 2.09
N ILE A 143 13.09 5.77 3.34
CA ILE A 143 12.13 6.15 4.38
C ILE A 143 12.44 7.52 4.98
N VAL A 144 13.69 7.99 4.92
CA VAL A 144 14.08 9.28 5.53
C VAL A 144 13.47 10.44 4.74
N GLN A 145 13.55 10.40 3.41
CA GLN A 145 12.87 11.39 2.58
C GLN A 145 11.35 11.35 2.80
N ASP A 146 10.75 10.19 3.06
CA ASP A 146 9.30 10.10 3.27
C ASP A 146 8.84 10.69 4.60
N VAL A 147 9.62 10.49 5.67
CA VAL A 147 9.36 11.14 6.97
C VAL A 147 9.45 12.66 6.82
N ARG A 148 10.47 13.16 6.10
CA ARG A 148 10.58 14.60 5.80
C ARG A 148 9.38 15.12 5.03
N ASN A 149 8.97 14.41 3.98
CA ASN A 149 7.79 14.80 3.19
C ASN A 149 6.52 14.85 4.06
N MET A 150 6.35 13.89 4.96
CA MET A 150 5.20 13.84 5.88
C MET A 150 5.21 15.01 6.87
N ASP A 151 6.36 15.31 7.48
CA ASP A 151 6.51 16.44 8.39
C ASP A 151 6.34 17.78 7.64
N ASP A 152 6.81 17.85 6.40
CA ASP A 152 6.66 19.03 5.54
C ASP A 152 5.19 19.34 5.24
N GLU A 153 4.28 18.35 5.14
CA GLU A 153 2.83 18.61 5.00
C GLU A 153 2.28 19.46 6.15
N ILE A 154 2.77 19.22 7.38
CA ILE A 154 2.36 20.00 8.56
C ILE A 154 3.02 21.38 8.57
N VAL A 155 4.31 21.46 8.23
CA VAL A 155 5.03 22.74 8.18
C VAL A 155 4.43 23.66 7.12
N LEU A 156 4.10 23.12 5.94
CA LEU A 156 3.52 23.85 4.82
C LEU A 156 2.07 24.28 5.06
N ALA A 157 1.32 23.60 5.93
CA ALA A 157 0.02 24.06 6.38
C ALA A 157 0.09 25.43 7.09
N GLY A 158 1.25 25.79 7.65
CA GLY A 158 1.53 27.12 8.19
C GLY A 158 0.57 27.53 9.29
N LEU A 159 -0.21 28.59 9.06
CA LEU A 159 -1.19 29.13 10.01
C LEU A 159 -2.56 28.45 9.92
N GLN A 160 -2.76 27.51 9.01
CA GLN A 160 -4.03 26.79 8.88
C GLN A 160 -4.21 25.82 10.05
N LYS A 161 -5.47 25.55 10.40
CA LYS A 161 -5.79 24.54 11.42
C LYS A 161 -5.64 23.16 10.80
N THR A 162 -4.87 22.29 11.46
CA THR A 162 -4.80 20.87 11.12
C THR A 162 -5.79 20.09 11.99
N GLY A 163 -6.45 19.09 11.40
CA GLY A 163 -7.36 18.19 12.09
C GLY A 163 -6.97 16.76 11.78
N ILE A 164 -6.98 15.88 12.78
CA ILE A 164 -6.56 14.48 12.63
C ILE A 164 -7.74 13.57 12.95
N ILE A 165 -8.03 12.64 12.04
CA ILE A 165 -9.01 11.56 12.25
C ILE A 165 -8.23 10.25 12.27
N ILE A 166 -8.16 9.61 13.44
CA ILE A 166 -7.40 8.36 13.64
C ILE A 166 -8.40 7.23 13.86
N LEU A 167 -8.34 6.22 13.00
CA LEU A 167 -9.11 4.98 13.14
C LEU A 167 -8.16 3.83 13.47
N GLY A 168 -8.09 3.46 14.74
CA GLY A 168 -7.15 2.44 15.25
C GLY A 168 -5.96 3.06 15.99
N GLY A 169 -4.81 2.41 15.91
CA GLY A 169 -3.55 2.82 16.57
C GLY A 169 -2.33 2.28 15.82
N GLY A 170 -1.21 2.08 16.52
CA GLY A 170 0.04 1.63 15.89
C GLY A 170 0.74 2.76 15.12
N LEU A 171 1.55 2.40 14.11
CA LEU A 171 2.36 3.35 13.34
C LEU A 171 1.59 4.54 12.71
N PRO A 172 0.33 4.39 12.25
CA PRO A 172 -0.40 5.53 11.71
C PRO A 172 -0.83 6.59 12.75
N LYS A 173 -0.78 6.31 14.06
CA LYS A 173 -1.17 7.23 15.14
C LYS A 173 0.07 7.89 15.75
#